data_AF-A0A8T7HYK2-F1
#
_entry.id   AF-A0A8T7HYK2-F1
#
_cell.length_a   1.000
_cell.length_b   1.000
_cell.length_c   1.000
_cell.angle_alpha   90.00
_cell.angle_beta   90.00
_cell.angle_gamma   90.00
#
_symmetry.space_group_name_H-M   'P 1'
#
loop_
_entity.id
_entity.type
_entity.pdbx_description
1 polymer ?
#
loop_
_entity_poly.entity_id
_entity_poly.type
_entity_poly.pdbx_seq_one_letter_code
_entity_poly.pdbx_strand_id
1 'polypeptide(L)'
;MSCDHQLLDQYLFAYLDSTLDPATARAFERCVDTCEHCRDVYHGAIEANNLSQQWQAQTPQQWHRAKFAVARKTPQRWQWLNGLSLATSTLALLLVLFQVEFISTDAGFSVSFGGKGSQQQVADLVEAKFNNLAAQQVSYIDARFEEQKLQQVNDNQLMLTTLMQHNRQERRQDLNTLMASWLQQRDIDQKKLNQRVDYVVENQIENNKAINKALKVSN
;
A
#
# COMPACT_ATOMS: atom_id res chain seq x y z
N MET A 1 -4.20 -16.93 73.08
CA MET A 1 -3.17 -17.52 72.21
C MET A 1 -3.11 -16.68 70.95
N SER A 2 -2.10 -15.82 70.85
CA SER A 2 -1.89 -14.91 69.72
C SER A 2 -1.11 -15.63 68.63
N CYS A 3 -1.77 -16.04 67.54
CA CYS A 3 -1.03 -16.42 66.32
C CYS A 3 -0.64 -15.15 65.57
N ASP A 4 0.61 -15.10 65.12
CA ASP A 4 1.14 -14.00 64.33
C ASP A 4 0.69 -14.15 62.87
N HIS A 5 -0.47 -13.58 62.55
CA HIS A 5 -1.07 -13.59 61.21
C HIS A 5 -0.15 -12.96 60.14
N GLN A 6 0.76 -12.06 60.54
CA GLN A 6 1.75 -11.46 59.64
C GLN A 6 2.72 -12.49 59.04
N LEU A 7 2.99 -13.58 59.76
CA LEU A 7 3.88 -14.64 59.28
C LEU A 7 3.19 -15.42 58.15
N LEU A 8 1.87 -15.60 58.23
CA LEU A 8 1.10 -16.21 57.16
C LEU A 8 1.17 -15.35 55.88
N ASP A 9 0.80 -14.07 55.98
CA ASP A 9 0.72 -13.17 54.81
C ASP A 9 2.06 -13.02 54.08
N GLN A 10 3.18 -13.01 54.80
CA GLN A 10 4.50 -12.83 54.20
C GLN A 10 5.03 -14.11 53.54
N TYR A 11 4.80 -15.27 54.14
CA TYR A 11 5.48 -16.51 53.75
C TYR A 11 4.59 -17.55 53.06
N LEU A 12 3.28 -17.30 52.94
CA LEU A 12 2.32 -18.21 52.30
C LEU A 12 2.75 -18.66 50.90
N PHE A 13 3.07 -17.72 50.00
CA PHE A 13 3.45 -18.05 48.63
C PHE A 13 4.82 -18.73 48.56
N ALA A 14 5.78 -18.28 49.36
CA ALA A 14 7.11 -18.87 49.38
C ALA A 14 7.09 -20.31 49.97
N TYR A 15 6.12 -20.63 50.84
CA TYR A 15 5.86 -21.99 51.32
C TYR A 15 5.23 -22.86 50.22
N LEU A 16 4.23 -22.33 49.48
CA LEU A 16 3.62 -23.04 48.34
C LEU A 16 4.66 -23.37 47.25
N ASP A 17 5.62 -22.47 47.03
CA ASP A 17 6.72 -22.66 46.08
C ASP A 17 7.88 -23.51 46.64
N SER A 18 7.78 -24.03 47.87
CA SER A 18 8.81 -24.83 48.55
C SER A 18 10.18 -24.13 48.67
N THR A 19 10.20 -22.81 48.73
CA THR A 19 11.44 -21.99 48.78
C THR A 19 11.82 -21.53 50.19
N LEU A 20 11.03 -21.89 51.21
CA LEU A 20 11.27 -21.51 52.60
C LEU A 20 12.37 -22.35 53.28
N ASP A 21 13.11 -21.72 54.20
CA ASP A 21 14.04 -22.39 55.09
C ASP A 21 13.29 -23.32 56.07
N PRO A 22 13.75 -24.56 56.32
CA PRO A 22 13.03 -25.55 57.12
C PRO A 22 12.72 -25.11 58.56
N ALA A 23 13.48 -24.18 59.15
CA ALA A 23 13.17 -23.66 60.47
C ALA A 23 11.91 -22.76 60.44
N THR A 24 11.78 -21.93 59.40
CA THR A 24 10.65 -21.03 59.18
C THR A 24 9.39 -21.76 58.73
N ALA A 25 9.52 -22.82 57.91
CA ALA A 25 8.42 -23.67 57.51
C ALA A 25 7.71 -24.33 58.72
N ARG A 26 8.48 -24.84 59.68
CA ARG A 26 7.92 -25.43 60.91
C ARG A 26 7.22 -24.41 61.82
N ALA A 27 7.60 -23.13 61.75
CA ALA A 27 6.93 -22.07 62.50
C ALA A 27 5.61 -21.68 61.82
N PHE A 28 5.61 -21.64 60.48
CA PHE A 28 4.42 -21.46 59.66
C PHE A 28 3.37 -22.58 59.89
N GLU A 29 3.78 -23.84 59.80
CA GLU A 29 2.90 -25.01 60.06
C GLU A 29 2.29 -24.95 61.45
N ARG A 30 3.07 -24.59 62.48
CA ARG A 30 2.56 -24.40 63.84
C ARG A 30 1.50 -23.30 63.94
N CYS A 31 1.62 -22.19 63.21
CA CYS A 31 0.60 -21.14 63.24
C CYS A 31 -0.68 -21.58 62.51
N VAL A 32 -0.55 -22.31 61.39
CA VAL A 32 -1.69 -22.89 60.65
C VAL A 32 -2.44 -23.91 61.49
N ASP A 33 -1.74 -24.75 62.27
CA ASP A 33 -2.39 -25.72 63.15
C ASP A 33 -3.08 -25.09 64.36
N THR A 34 -2.51 -23.99 64.88
CA THR A 34 -2.99 -23.36 66.13
C THR A 34 -4.15 -22.38 65.89
N CYS A 35 -4.32 -21.84 64.67
CA CYS A 35 -5.31 -20.82 64.37
C CYS A 35 -6.24 -21.24 63.22
N GLU A 36 -7.55 -21.23 63.48
CA GLU A 36 -8.58 -21.57 62.49
C GLU A 36 -8.58 -20.59 61.30
N HIS A 37 -8.42 -19.29 61.55
CA HIS A 37 -8.38 -18.29 60.49
C HIS A 37 -7.19 -18.48 59.54
N CYS A 38 -5.99 -18.77 60.08
CA CYS A 38 -4.81 -19.04 59.27
C CYS A 38 -4.96 -20.32 58.44
N ARG A 39 -5.67 -21.32 58.97
CA ARG A 39 -5.96 -22.57 58.29
C ARG A 39 -6.88 -22.36 57.10
N ASP A 40 -7.94 -21.56 57.25
CA ASP A 40 -8.88 -21.28 56.17
C ASP A 40 -8.20 -20.53 55.02
N VAL A 41 -7.37 -19.52 55.33
CA VAL A 41 -6.60 -18.78 54.32
C VAL A 41 -5.61 -19.68 53.59
N TYR A 42 -4.93 -20.58 54.31
CA TYR A 42 -4.02 -21.56 53.70
C TYR A 42 -4.74 -22.53 52.76
N HIS A 43 -5.90 -23.08 53.17
CA HIS A 43 -6.70 -23.96 52.31
C HIS A 43 -7.20 -23.23 51.05
N GLY A 44 -7.70 -22.00 51.19
CA GLY A 44 -8.11 -21.20 50.03
C GLY A 44 -6.96 -20.94 49.05
N ALA A 45 -5.75 -20.69 49.57
CA ALA A 45 -4.57 -20.50 48.74
C ALA A 45 -4.15 -21.77 47.99
N ILE A 46 -4.23 -22.94 48.62
CA ILE A 46 -3.98 -24.23 47.96
C ILE A 46 -5.01 -24.49 46.86
N GLU A 47 -6.30 -24.28 47.13
CA GLU A 47 -7.35 -24.49 46.14
C GLU A 47 -7.16 -23.58 44.93
N ALA A 48 -6.84 -22.30 45.15
CA ALA A 48 -6.53 -21.36 44.08
C ALA A 48 -5.29 -21.78 43.28
N ASN A 49 -4.23 -22.26 43.94
CA ASN A 49 -3.04 -22.77 43.26
C ASN A 49 -3.37 -23.99 42.39
N ASN A 50 -4.12 -24.96 42.93
CA ASN A 50 -4.57 -26.15 42.20
C ASN A 50 -5.43 -25.80 40.98
N LEU A 51 -6.36 -24.85 41.11
CA LEU A 51 -7.17 -24.33 40.01
C LEU A 51 -6.29 -23.67 38.93
N SER A 52 -5.24 -22.95 39.33
CA SER A 52 -4.30 -22.33 38.39
C SER A 52 -3.50 -23.38 37.60
N GLN A 53 -3.09 -24.47 38.24
CA GLN A 53 -2.35 -25.55 37.57
C GLN A 53 -3.22 -26.33 36.58
N GLN A 54 -4.53 -26.40 36.84
CA GLN A 54 -5.50 -27.03 35.95
C GLN A 54 -6.04 -26.06 34.88
N TRP A 55 -5.66 -24.79 34.92
CA TRP A 55 -6.08 -23.79 33.95
C TRP A 55 -5.44 -24.07 32.59
N GLN A 56 -6.21 -24.68 31.68
CA GLN A 56 -5.82 -24.84 30.28
C GLN A 56 -6.28 -23.62 29.49
N ALA A 57 -5.37 -23.00 28.76
CA ALA A 57 -5.71 -21.96 27.79
C ALA A 57 -6.59 -22.56 26.69
N GLN A 58 -7.91 -22.41 26.80
CA GLN A 58 -8.81 -22.79 25.73
C GLN A 58 -8.57 -21.85 24.56
N THR A 59 -8.27 -22.40 23.39
CA THR A 59 -8.24 -21.60 22.18
C THR A 59 -9.68 -21.13 21.93
N PRO A 60 -9.93 -19.80 21.86
CA PRO A 60 -11.26 -19.32 21.52
C PRO A 60 -11.64 -19.95 20.19
N GLN A 61 -12.87 -20.49 20.08
CA GLN A 61 -13.37 -21.01 18.82
C GLN A 61 -13.13 -19.95 17.74
N GLN A 62 -12.74 -20.37 16.54
CA GLN A 62 -12.39 -19.44 15.47
C GLN A 62 -13.62 -18.64 15.05
N TRP A 63 -13.84 -17.48 15.68
CA TRP A 63 -14.91 -16.55 15.33
C TRP A 63 -14.52 -15.88 14.01
N HIS A 64 -14.77 -16.58 12.90
CA HIS A 64 -14.57 -16.03 11.56
C HIS A 64 -15.60 -14.93 11.30
N ARG A 65 -15.25 -13.67 11.60
CA ARG A 65 -16.08 -12.49 11.24
C ARG A 65 -16.38 -12.42 9.74
N ALA A 66 -15.56 -13.08 8.91
CA ALA A 66 -15.73 -13.15 7.47
C ALA A 66 -16.87 -14.05 6.97
N LYS A 67 -17.31 -15.07 7.74
CA LYS A 67 -18.39 -15.98 7.29
C LYS A 67 -19.75 -15.30 7.22
N PHE A 68 -19.96 -14.21 7.97
CA PHE A 68 -21.20 -13.42 7.93
C PHE A 68 -21.07 -12.15 7.08
N ALA A 69 -19.86 -11.64 6.87
CA ALA A 69 -19.62 -10.54 5.93
C ALA A 69 -19.75 -10.98 4.46
N VAL A 70 -19.45 -12.25 4.18
CA VAL A 70 -19.70 -12.88 2.89
C VAL A 70 -20.88 -13.83 3.08
N ALA A 71 -22.09 -13.26 3.22
CA ALA A 71 -23.28 -14.05 2.94
C ALA A 71 -23.06 -14.72 1.58
N ARG A 72 -23.01 -16.06 1.54
CA ARG A 72 -23.12 -16.78 0.27
C ARG A 72 -24.35 -16.18 -0.39
N LYS A 73 -24.17 -15.43 -1.48
CA LYS A 73 -25.28 -15.03 -2.35
C LYS A 73 -26.02 -16.33 -2.60
N THR A 74 -27.19 -16.47 -1.98
CA THR A 74 -28.14 -17.49 -2.39
C THR A 74 -28.17 -17.38 -3.91
N PRO A 75 -27.97 -18.47 -4.67
CA PRO A 75 -27.98 -18.38 -6.12
C PRO A 75 -29.28 -17.70 -6.45
N GLN A 76 -29.18 -16.49 -6.99
CA GLN A 76 -30.30 -15.61 -7.25
C GLN A 76 -31.19 -16.41 -8.18
N ARG A 77 -32.20 -17.10 -7.61
CA ARG A 77 -33.17 -17.86 -8.37
C ARG A 77 -33.74 -16.81 -9.30
N TRP A 78 -33.35 -16.95 -10.55
CA TRP A 78 -33.46 -15.96 -11.59
C TRP A 78 -34.92 -15.51 -11.60
N GLN A 79 -35.18 -14.30 -11.11
CA GLN A 79 -36.53 -13.74 -10.95
C GLN A 79 -37.10 -13.34 -12.32
N TRP A 80 -37.07 -14.25 -13.30
CA TRP A 80 -37.68 -14.06 -14.61
C TRP A 80 -39.14 -13.65 -14.49
N LEU A 81 -39.85 -14.14 -13.48
CA LEU A 81 -41.23 -13.76 -13.20
C LEU A 81 -41.40 -12.29 -12.80
N ASN A 82 -40.49 -11.73 -11.99
CA ASN A 82 -40.54 -10.31 -11.65
C ASN A 82 -40.13 -9.43 -12.83
N GLY A 83 -39.13 -9.85 -13.60
CA GLY A 83 -38.73 -9.18 -14.83
C GLY A 83 -39.85 -9.16 -15.88
N LEU A 84 -40.57 -10.27 -16.04
CA LEU A 84 -41.72 -10.37 -16.93
C LEU A 84 -42.89 -9.51 -16.46
N SER A 85 -43.22 -9.51 -15.16
CA SER A 85 -44.29 -8.66 -14.62
C SER A 85 -43.98 -7.15 -14.76
N LEU A 86 -42.72 -6.77 -14.57
CA LEU A 86 -42.29 -5.40 -14.81
C LEU A 86 -42.34 -5.06 -16.30
N ALA A 87 -41.87 -5.95 -17.18
CA ALA A 87 -41.89 -5.72 -18.63
C ALA A 87 -43.32 -5.65 -19.19
N THR A 88 -44.26 -6.46 -18.68
CA THR A 88 -45.65 -6.42 -19.14
C THR A 88 -46.39 -5.18 -18.66
N SER A 89 -46.15 -4.74 -17.42
CA SER A 89 -46.75 -3.51 -16.89
C SER A 89 -46.21 -2.25 -17.59
N THR A 90 -44.92 -2.18 -17.88
CA THR A 90 -44.35 -1.06 -18.66
C THR A 90 -44.85 -1.08 -20.09
N LEU A 91 -44.94 -2.24 -20.74
CA LEU A 91 -45.48 -2.37 -22.09
C LEU A 91 -46.96 -1.96 -22.15
N ALA A 92 -47.78 -2.35 -21.16
CA ALA A 92 -49.18 -1.94 -21.08
C ALA A 92 -49.33 -0.41 -20.95
N LEU A 93 -48.50 0.24 -20.14
CA LEU A 93 -48.47 1.69 -20.04
C LEU A 93 -48.07 2.36 -21.37
N LEU A 94 -47.09 1.81 -22.09
CA LEU A 94 -46.67 2.33 -23.39
C LEU A 94 -47.77 2.18 -24.45
N LEU A 95 -48.49 1.06 -24.48
CA LEU A 95 -49.61 0.85 -25.41
C LEU A 95 -50.72 1.90 -25.20
N VAL A 96 -50.99 2.27 -23.95
CA VAL A 96 -51.98 3.31 -23.61
C VAL A 96 -51.46 4.70 -23.97
N LEU A 97 -50.21 5.02 -23.65
CA LEU A 97 -49.61 6.34 -23.96
C LEU A 97 -49.47 6.58 -25.47
N PHE A 98 -49.12 5.55 -26.24
CA PHE A 98 -48.96 5.66 -27.69
C PHE A 98 -50.26 5.45 -28.48
N GLN A 99 -51.38 5.24 -27.77
CA GLN A 99 -52.71 5.04 -28.37
C GLN A 99 -52.66 4.02 -29.52
N VAL A 100 -52.16 2.82 -29.21
CA VAL A 100 -51.92 1.78 -30.22
C VAL A 100 -53.24 1.14 -30.63
N GLU A 101 -53.64 1.32 -31.88
CA GLU A 101 -54.82 0.68 -32.46
C GLU A 101 -54.42 -0.57 -33.24
N PHE A 102 -54.97 -1.71 -32.82
CA PHE A 102 -54.86 -2.98 -33.54
C PHE A 102 -56.03 -3.12 -34.49
N ILE A 103 -55.78 -3.00 -35.79
CA ILE A 103 -56.80 -3.16 -36.83
C ILE A 103 -56.59 -4.52 -37.48
N SER A 104 -57.51 -5.45 -37.20
CA SER A 104 -57.57 -6.76 -37.84
C SER A 104 -58.56 -6.70 -38.99
N THR A 105 -58.05 -6.83 -40.21
CA THR A 105 -58.87 -6.91 -41.45
C THR A 105 -58.59 -8.24 -42.15
N ASP A 106 -59.51 -8.69 -43.00
CA ASP A 106 -59.39 -9.96 -43.76
C ASP A 106 -58.11 -10.04 -44.63
N ALA A 107 -57.42 -8.92 -44.86
CA ALA A 107 -56.18 -8.82 -45.62
C ALA A 107 -54.89 -8.79 -44.77
N GLY A 108 -54.98 -8.77 -43.43
CA GLY A 108 -53.81 -8.78 -42.54
C GLY A 108 -53.96 -7.98 -41.25
N PHE A 109 -52.94 -8.11 -40.39
CA PHE A 109 -52.83 -7.44 -39.09
C PHE A 109 -51.98 -6.18 -39.22
N SER A 110 -52.55 -5.01 -38.89
CA SER A 110 -51.82 -3.74 -38.89
C SER A 110 -51.87 -3.06 -37.52
N VAL A 111 -50.73 -2.56 -37.08
CA VAL A 111 -50.56 -1.84 -35.81
C VAL A 111 -50.28 -0.39 -36.14
N SER A 112 -51.16 0.52 -35.74
CA SER A 112 -50.97 1.96 -35.95
C SER A 112 -50.72 2.68 -34.62
N PHE A 113 -49.71 3.54 -34.59
CA PHE A 113 -49.31 4.31 -33.42
C PHE A 113 -49.73 5.77 -33.63
N GLY A 114 -50.51 6.34 -32.70
CA GLY A 114 -50.80 7.77 -32.68
C GLY A 114 -51.83 8.30 -33.68
N GLY A 115 -52.81 7.50 -34.12
CA GLY A 115 -53.92 7.95 -34.95
C GLY A 115 -53.54 8.43 -36.36
N LYS A 116 -54.51 8.47 -37.28
CA LYS A 116 -54.32 8.67 -38.74
C LYS A 116 -53.70 10.02 -39.18
N GLY A 117 -53.28 10.88 -38.25
CA GLY A 117 -52.73 12.22 -38.52
C GLY A 117 -51.35 12.54 -37.93
N SER A 118 -50.71 11.63 -37.17
CA SER A 118 -49.46 11.97 -36.44
C SER A 118 -48.15 11.62 -37.18
N GLN A 119 -48.17 10.74 -38.17
CA GLN A 119 -46.92 10.17 -38.71
C GLN A 119 -46.04 11.19 -39.45
N GLN A 120 -46.63 12.14 -40.19
CA GLN A 120 -45.86 13.22 -40.83
C GLN A 120 -45.38 14.28 -39.83
N GLN A 121 -46.21 14.67 -38.87
CA GLN A 121 -45.79 15.64 -37.84
C GLN A 121 -44.68 15.08 -36.93
N VAL A 122 -44.73 13.79 -36.62
CA VAL A 122 -43.68 13.11 -35.85
C VAL A 122 -42.39 12.99 -36.67
N ALA A 123 -42.48 12.68 -37.97
CA ALA A 123 -41.31 12.65 -38.84
C ALA A 123 -40.62 14.03 -38.93
N ASP A 124 -41.39 15.10 -39.14
CA ASP A 124 -40.87 16.47 -39.22
C ASP A 124 -40.24 16.92 -37.89
N LEU A 125 -40.84 16.56 -36.75
CA LEU A 125 -40.31 16.90 -35.43
C LEU A 125 -39.01 16.14 -35.12
N VAL A 126 -38.93 14.86 -35.51
CA VAL A 126 -37.73 14.04 -35.35
C VAL A 126 -36.62 14.56 -36.24
N GLU A 127 -36.91 14.91 -37.49
CA GLU A 127 -35.94 15.47 -38.43
C GLU A 127 -35.40 16.83 -37.94
N ALA A 128 -36.27 17.70 -37.43
CA ALA A 128 -35.86 18.97 -36.82
C ALA A 128 -34.96 18.78 -35.60
N LYS A 129 -35.27 17.80 -34.73
CA LYS A 129 -34.43 17.47 -33.56
C LYS A 129 -33.10 16.85 -33.96
N PHE A 130 -33.10 15.98 -34.98
CA PHE A 130 -31.90 15.33 -35.48
C PHE A 130 -30.96 16.35 -36.12
N ASN A 131 -31.47 17.27 -36.94
CA ASN A 131 -30.68 18.35 -37.54
C ASN A 131 -30.08 19.28 -36.48
N ASN A 132 -30.83 19.60 -35.41
CA ASN A 132 -30.32 20.40 -34.31
C ASN A 132 -29.21 19.66 -33.54
N LEU A 133 -29.39 18.37 -33.25
CA LEU A 133 -28.37 17.53 -32.61
C LEU A 133 -27.12 17.38 -33.48
N ALA A 134 -27.28 17.17 -34.79
CA ALA A 134 -26.16 17.07 -35.72
C ALA A 134 -25.34 18.37 -35.74
N ALA A 135 -25.99 19.53 -35.81
CA ALA A 135 -25.32 20.82 -35.75
C ALA A 135 -24.57 21.04 -34.42
N GLN A 136 -25.19 20.68 -33.29
CA GLN A 136 -24.54 20.75 -31.98
C GLN A 136 -23.34 19.80 -31.88
N GLN A 137 -23.47 18.56 -32.35
CA GLN A 137 -22.40 17.57 -32.33
C GLN A 137 -21.20 17.99 -33.17
N VAL A 138 -21.41 18.54 -34.36
CA VAL A 138 -20.32 19.04 -35.21
C VAL A 138 -19.55 20.14 -34.50
N SER A 139 -20.24 21.14 -33.93
CA SER A 139 -19.58 22.23 -33.20
C SER A 139 -18.80 21.76 -31.97
N TYR A 140 -19.33 20.77 -31.25
CA TYR A 140 -18.69 20.18 -30.08
C TYR A 140 -17.43 19.39 -30.46
N ILE A 141 -17.54 18.57 -31.52
CA ILE A 141 -16.44 17.77 -32.03
C ILE A 141 -15.30 18.67 -32.55
N ASP A 142 -15.62 19.72 -33.29
CA ASP A 142 -14.63 20.68 -33.80
C ASP A 142 -13.89 21.39 -32.66
N ALA A 143 -14.63 21.91 -31.68
CA ALA A 143 -14.03 22.55 -30.50
C ALA A 143 -13.11 21.58 -29.74
N ARG A 144 -13.50 20.30 -29.61
CA ARG A 144 -12.71 19.28 -28.93
C ARG A 144 -11.45 18.93 -29.70
N PHE A 145 -11.52 18.84 -31.03
CA PHE A 145 -10.34 18.60 -31.87
C PHE A 145 -9.37 19.79 -31.85
N GLU A 146 -9.87 21.02 -31.80
CA GLU A 146 -9.04 22.21 -31.65
C GLU A 146 -8.29 22.21 -30.31
N GLU A 147 -9.00 21.94 -29.22
CA GLU A 147 -8.40 21.81 -27.88
C GLU A 147 -7.32 20.70 -27.85
N GLN A 148 -7.61 19.55 -28.46
CA GLN A 148 -6.66 18.43 -28.52
C GLN A 148 -5.42 18.77 -29.34
N LYS A 149 -5.56 19.49 -30.45
CA LYS A 149 -4.42 19.98 -31.24
C LYS A 149 -3.56 20.95 -30.43
N LEU A 150 -4.18 21.88 -29.71
CA LEU A 150 -3.45 22.83 -28.86
C LEU A 150 -2.70 22.12 -27.73
N GLN A 151 -3.32 21.13 -27.08
CA GLN A 151 -2.66 20.30 -26.06
C GLN A 151 -1.47 19.55 -26.65
N GLN A 152 -1.63 18.90 -27.81
CA GLN A 152 -0.55 18.17 -28.47
C GLN A 152 0.64 19.07 -28.83
N VAL A 153 0.39 20.30 -29.31
CA VAL A 153 1.46 21.26 -29.59
C VAL A 153 2.19 21.66 -28.31
N ASN A 154 1.46 21.91 -27.22
CA ASN A 154 2.05 22.26 -25.94
C ASN A 154 2.89 21.12 -25.35
N ASP A 155 2.38 19.89 -25.39
CA ASP A 155 3.10 18.70 -24.91
C ASP A 155 4.40 18.48 -25.69
N ASN A 156 4.37 18.66 -27.01
CA ASN A 156 5.56 18.58 -27.85
C ASN A 156 6.59 19.66 -27.50
N GLN A 157 6.14 20.88 -27.23
CA GLN A 157 7.02 21.97 -26.80
C GLN A 157 7.64 21.69 -25.42
N LEU A 158 6.83 21.21 -24.47
CA LEU A 158 7.30 20.84 -23.14
C LEU A 158 8.31 19.68 -23.22
N MET A 159 8.04 18.67 -24.04
CA MET A 159 8.97 17.56 -24.26
C MET A 159 10.28 18.07 -24.85
N LEU A 160 10.24 18.91 -25.89
CA LEU A 160 11.43 19.46 -26.52
C LEU A 160 12.25 20.31 -25.54
N THR A 161 11.61 21.16 -24.76
CA THR A 161 12.29 22.00 -23.75
C THR A 161 12.93 21.15 -22.66
N THR A 162 12.25 20.10 -22.21
CA THR A 162 12.76 19.14 -21.23
C THR A 162 13.97 18.38 -21.78
N LEU A 163 13.90 17.87 -23.00
CA LEU A 163 15.02 17.20 -23.66
C LEU A 163 16.22 18.14 -23.84
N MET A 164 15.97 19.39 -24.24
CA MET A 164 17.03 20.39 -24.38
C MET A 164 17.68 20.73 -23.04
N GLN A 165 16.90 20.86 -21.97
CA GLN A 165 17.41 21.10 -20.63
C GLN A 165 18.23 19.91 -20.12
N HIS A 166 17.73 18.69 -20.32
CA HIS A 166 18.43 17.47 -19.95
C HIS A 166 19.76 17.35 -20.70
N ASN A 167 19.78 17.56 -22.01
CA ASN A 167 21.00 17.50 -22.81
C ASN A 167 22.02 18.59 -22.41
N ARG A 168 21.56 19.80 -22.02
CA ARG A 168 22.45 20.83 -21.47
C ARG A 168 23.02 20.42 -20.11
N GLN A 169 22.23 19.75 -19.27
CA GLN A 169 22.67 19.26 -17.98
C GLN A 169 23.69 18.13 -18.12
N GLU A 170 23.44 17.14 -18.99
CA GLU A 170 24.41 16.08 -19.29
C GLU A 170 25.71 16.65 -19.82
N ARG A 171 25.67 17.60 -20.76
CA ARG A 171 26.88 18.27 -21.25
C ARG A 171 27.67 18.98 -20.16
N ARG A 172 27.01 19.59 -19.18
CA ARG A 172 27.70 20.21 -18.02
C ARG A 172 28.34 19.15 -17.12
N GLN A 173 27.66 18.04 -16.87
CA GLN A 173 28.18 16.94 -16.07
C GLN A 173 29.38 16.26 -16.76
N ASP A 174 29.30 16.06 -18.06
CA ASP A 174 30.39 15.54 -18.88
C ASP A 174 31.61 16.48 -18.85
N LEU A 175 31.43 17.77 -19.08
CA LEU A 175 32.51 18.76 -18.97
C LEU A 175 33.16 18.79 -17.58
N ASN A 176 32.37 18.69 -16.50
CA ASN A 176 32.90 18.60 -15.15
C ASN A 176 33.73 17.33 -14.95
N THR A 177 33.29 16.21 -15.52
CA THR A 177 33.99 14.92 -15.45
C THR A 177 35.31 14.96 -16.23
N LEU A 178 35.30 15.54 -17.43
CA LEU A 178 36.49 15.77 -18.25
C LEU A 178 37.47 16.73 -17.56
N MET A 179 36.98 17.77 -16.89
CA MET A 179 37.85 18.70 -16.16
C MET A 179 38.46 18.05 -14.92
N ALA A 180 37.68 17.25 -14.18
CA ALA A 180 38.19 16.49 -13.03
C ALA A 180 39.26 15.48 -13.46
N SER A 181 39.02 14.73 -14.54
CA SER A 181 40.00 13.76 -15.06
C SER A 181 41.26 14.45 -15.57
N TRP A 182 41.13 15.62 -16.23
CA TRP A 182 42.27 16.43 -16.66
C TRP A 182 43.11 16.93 -15.48
N LEU A 183 42.47 17.45 -14.43
CA LEU A 183 43.15 17.89 -13.22
C LEU A 183 43.87 16.74 -12.51
N GLN A 184 43.25 15.56 -12.44
CA GLN A 184 43.86 14.35 -11.89
C GLN A 184 45.07 13.91 -12.71
N GLN A 185 44.96 13.89 -14.04
CA GLN A 185 46.07 13.55 -14.93
C GLN A 185 47.24 14.51 -14.73
N ARG A 186 46.96 15.82 -14.65
CA ARG A 186 47.98 16.85 -14.37
C ARG A 186 48.69 16.63 -13.04
N ASP A 187 47.97 16.28 -11.97
CA ASP A 187 48.57 16.00 -10.65
C ASP A 187 49.48 14.76 -10.70
N ILE A 188 49.05 13.70 -11.39
CA ILE A 188 49.87 12.50 -11.60
C ILE A 188 51.15 12.84 -12.37
N ASP A 189 51.04 13.65 -13.42
CA ASP A 189 52.20 14.03 -14.23
C ASP A 189 53.16 14.93 -13.44
N GLN A 190 52.66 15.86 -12.62
CA GLN A 190 53.49 16.65 -11.71
C GLN A 190 54.24 15.77 -10.71
N LYS A 191 53.57 14.78 -10.10
CA LYS A 191 54.21 13.82 -9.19
C LYS A 191 55.30 13.02 -9.88
N LYS A 192 55.04 12.52 -11.09
CA LYS A 192 56.03 11.79 -11.89
C LYS A 192 57.23 12.66 -12.27
N LEU A 193 57.00 13.92 -12.61
CA LEU A 193 58.07 14.88 -12.90
C LEU A 193 58.95 15.12 -11.67
N ASN A 194 58.34 15.37 -10.51
CA ASN A 194 59.08 15.55 -9.25
C ASN A 194 59.92 14.32 -8.91
N GLN A 195 59.34 13.11 -9.00
CA GLN A 195 60.08 11.85 -8.78
C GLN A 195 61.27 11.68 -9.72
N ARG A 196 61.13 12.06 -11.00
CA ARG A 196 62.24 12.01 -11.96
C ARG A 196 63.32 13.02 -11.63
N VAL A 197 62.94 14.23 -11.22
CA VAL A 197 63.89 15.27 -10.78
C VAL A 197 64.65 14.80 -9.55
N ASP A 198 63.95 14.29 -8.53
CA ASP A 198 64.56 13.76 -7.31
C ASP A 198 65.55 12.63 -7.63
N TYR A 199 65.16 11.68 -8.49
CA TYR A 199 66.03 10.60 -8.95
C TYR A 199 67.30 11.10 -9.66
N VAL A 200 67.19 12.11 -10.52
CA VAL A 200 68.36 12.70 -11.22
C VAL A 200 69.28 13.41 -10.23
N VAL A 201 68.71 14.16 -9.28
CA VAL A 201 69.47 14.87 -8.24
C VAL A 201 70.20 13.88 -7.33
N GLU A 202 69.52 12.83 -6.87
CA GLU A 202 70.13 11.77 -6.05
C GLU A 202 71.29 11.08 -6.78
N ASN A 203 71.09 10.70 -8.04
CA ASN A 203 72.16 10.11 -8.87
C ASN A 203 73.36 11.05 -9.03
N GLN A 204 73.14 12.35 -9.23
CA GLN A 204 74.24 13.32 -9.32
C GLN A 204 74.98 13.45 -7.99
N ILE A 205 74.28 13.48 -6.86
CA ILE A 205 74.88 13.52 -5.52
C ILE A 205 75.70 12.26 -5.27
N GLU A 206 75.16 11.08 -5.57
CA GLU A 206 75.86 9.80 -5.41
C GLU A 206 77.10 9.72 -6.31
N ASN A 207 76.97 10.10 -7.58
CA ASN A 207 78.10 10.12 -8.52
C ASN A 207 79.19 11.09 -8.06
N ASN A 208 78.82 12.30 -7.64
CA ASN A 208 79.77 13.27 -7.07
C ASN A 208 80.45 12.73 -5.80
N LYS A 209 79.72 12.05 -4.91
CA LYS A 209 80.31 11.40 -3.72
C LYS A 209 81.28 10.28 -4.13
N ALA A 210 80.91 9.46 -5.10
CA ALA A 210 81.75 8.36 -5.61
C ALA A 210 83.06 8.88 -6.23
N ILE A 211 82.97 9.91 -7.08
CA ILE A 211 84.15 10.58 -7.67
C ILE A 211 85.05 11.14 -6.57
N ASN A 212 84.50 11.87 -5.60
CA ASN A 212 85.27 12.42 -4.48
C ASN A 212 85.96 11.32 -3.64
N LYS A 213 85.32 10.16 -3.47
CA LYS A 213 85.93 9.01 -2.79
C LYS A 213 87.07 8.41 -3.61
N ALA A 214 86.89 8.25 -4.92
CA ALA A 214 87.94 7.75 -5.82
C ALA A 214 89.18 8.67 -5.82
N LEU A 215 88.97 9.99 -5.90
CA LEU A 215 90.05 10.98 -5.85
C LEU A 215 90.81 11.00 -4.51
N LYS A 216 90.15 10.65 -3.40
CA LYS A 216 90.79 10.54 -2.08
C LYS A 216 91.60 9.25 -1.90
N VAL A 217 91.33 8.20 -2.68
CA VAL A 217 92.09 6.93 -2.64
C VAL A 217 93.32 6.99 -3.56
N SER A 218 93.34 7.92 -4.53
CA SER A 218 94.46 8.10 -5.46
C SER A 218 95.54 9.09 -5.00
N ASN A 219 95.44 9.61 -3.77
CA ASN A 219 96.48 10.39 -3.07
C ASN A 219 96.91 9.62 -1.82
#